data_AF-A8UZT3-F1
#
_entry.id   AF-A8UZT3-F1
#
_cell.length_a   1.000
_cell.length_b   1.000
_cell.length_c   1.000
_cell.angle_alpha   90.00
_cell.angle_beta   90.00
_cell.angle_gamma   90.00
#
_symmetry.space_group_name_H-M   'P 1'
#
loop_
_entity.id
_entity.type
_entity.pdbx_description
1 polymer ?
#
loop_
_entity_poly.entity_id
_entity_poly.type
_entity_poly.pdbx_seq_one_letter_code
_entity_poly.pdbx_strand_id
1 'polypeptide(L)'
;MKKNEIKYKVWLEKDGEIIIGLGRDELLRKVQETGSIKKAAESIGISYKKALEYIKAMEKRTGKKLVETKRGGKERGGSSLTEEALILLNRFEKIKKDFDSLVRKLESNG
;
A
#
# COMPACT_ATOMS: atom_id res chain seq x y z
N MET A 1 -23.82 -12.46 25.34
CA MET A 1 -24.22 -12.59 23.93
C MET A 1 -23.15 -11.92 23.08
N LYS A 2 -22.63 -12.54 22.01
CA LYS A 2 -21.62 -11.90 21.15
C LYS A 2 -22.32 -10.86 20.26
N LYS A 3 -21.80 -9.63 20.21
CA LYS A 3 -22.29 -8.58 19.31
C LYS A 3 -21.82 -8.88 17.87
N ASN A 4 -22.64 -8.54 16.88
CA ASN A 4 -22.25 -8.62 15.47
C ASN A 4 -21.13 -7.59 15.19
N GLU A 5 -20.16 -7.96 14.35
CA GLU A 5 -19.02 -7.12 13.95
C GLU A 5 -19.06 -6.90 12.44
N ILE A 6 -18.88 -5.67 11.98
CA ILE A 6 -18.83 -5.35 10.56
C ILE A 6 -17.39 -5.47 10.06
N LYS A 7 -17.16 -6.36 9.08
CA LYS A 7 -15.87 -6.50 8.40
C LYS A 7 -15.96 -6.05 6.96
N TYR A 8 -14.94 -5.33 6.51
CA TYR A 8 -14.89 -4.79 5.15
C TYR A 8 -13.45 -4.74 4.62
N LYS A 9 -13.33 -4.64 3.30
CA LYS A 9 -12.05 -4.42 2.60
C LYS A 9 -12.26 -3.33 1.57
N VAL A 10 -11.30 -2.43 1.46
CA VAL A 10 -11.31 -1.34 0.46
C VAL A 10 -10.07 -1.44 -0.41
N TRP A 11 -10.27 -1.19 -1.69
CA TRP A 11 -9.22 -0.98 -2.66
C TRP A 11 -9.64 0.10 -3.65
N LEU A 12 -8.65 0.73 -4.27
CA LEU A 12 -8.84 1.59 -5.43
C LEU A 12 -8.49 0.78 -6.67
N GLU A 13 -9.28 0.95 -7.73
CA GLU A 13 -9.05 0.34 -9.02
C GLU A 13 -9.20 1.34 -10.15
N LYS A 14 -8.67 0.97 -11.31
CA LYS A 14 -8.86 1.65 -12.58
C LYS A 14 -9.01 0.60 -13.66
N ASP A 15 -10.09 0.69 -14.44
CA ASP A 15 -10.40 -0.21 -15.55
C ASP A 15 -10.43 -1.69 -15.14
N GLY A 16 -11.05 -1.99 -13.98
CA GLY A 16 -11.15 -3.33 -13.41
C GLY A 16 -9.84 -3.88 -12.81
N GLU A 17 -8.78 -3.08 -12.80
CA GLU A 17 -7.50 -3.46 -12.23
C GLU A 17 -7.19 -2.69 -10.93
N ILE A 18 -6.89 -3.42 -9.86
CA ILE A 18 -6.54 -2.80 -8.57
C ILE A 18 -5.33 -1.87 -8.75
N ILE A 19 -5.41 -0.64 -8.28
CA ILE A 19 -4.26 0.24 -8.07
C ILE A 19 -3.67 -0.09 -6.71
N ILE A 20 -4.36 0.24 -5.62
CA ILE A 20 -3.89 0.06 -4.25
C ILE A 20 -4.97 -0.57 -3.39
N GLY A 21 -4.54 -1.47 -2.51
CA GLY A 21 -5.34 -2.06 -1.43
C GLY A 21 -4.39 -2.34 -0.26
N LEU A 22 -4.88 -2.97 0.80
CA LEU A 22 -4.10 -3.15 2.05
C LEU A 22 -2.68 -3.70 1.82
N GLY A 23 -2.52 -4.79 1.07
CA GLY A 23 -1.19 -5.37 0.86
C GLY A 23 -0.22 -4.50 0.04
N ARG A 24 -0.72 -3.62 -0.83
CA ARG A 24 0.12 -2.70 -1.62
C ARG A 24 0.43 -1.41 -0.85
N ASP A 25 -0.51 -0.93 -0.06
CA ASP A 25 -0.29 0.15 0.92
C ASP A 25 0.79 -0.25 1.92
N GLU A 26 0.67 -1.44 2.51
CA GLU A 26 1.64 -1.97 3.47
C GLU A 26 3.03 -2.11 2.85
N LEU A 27 3.12 -2.62 1.61
CA LEU A 27 4.40 -2.71 0.89
C LEU A 27 5.07 -1.34 0.74
N LEU A 28 4.36 -0.31 0.28
CA LEU A 28 4.96 1.01 0.07
C LEU A 28 5.38 1.65 1.40
N ARG A 29 4.57 1.51 2.46
CA ARG A 29 4.94 1.98 3.81
C ARG A 29 6.20 1.28 4.32
N LYS A 30 6.30 -0.04 4.13
CA LYS A 30 7.51 -0.79 4.49
C LYS A 30 8.72 -0.43 3.63
N VAL A 31 8.54 -0.05 2.37
CA VAL A 31 9.62 0.53 1.56
C VAL A 31 10.09 1.85 2.17
N GLN A 32 9.17 2.73 2.58
CA GLN A 32 9.48 3.99 3.24
C GLN A 32 10.26 3.79 4.55
N GLU A 33 9.81 2.84 5.38
CA GLU A 33 10.44 2.52 6.67
C GLU A 33 11.83 1.88 6.52
N THR A 34 11.97 0.92 5.60
CA THR A 34 13.19 0.09 5.51
C THR A 34 14.21 0.61 4.52
N GLY A 35 13.82 1.53 3.62
CA GLY A 35 14.64 1.97 2.51
C GLY A 35 14.98 0.86 1.50
N SER A 36 14.23 -0.26 1.49
CA SER A 36 14.54 -1.42 0.66
C SER A 36 13.29 -2.21 0.29
N ILE A 37 13.05 -2.40 -1.01
CA ILE A 37 11.96 -3.27 -1.50
C ILE A 37 12.13 -4.70 -1.01
N LYS A 38 13.37 -5.21 -0.88
CA LYS A 38 13.63 -6.57 -0.40
C LYS A 38 13.21 -6.73 1.06
N LYS A 39 13.69 -5.85 1.95
CA LYS A 39 13.32 -5.89 3.38
C LYS A 39 11.83 -5.65 3.57
N ALA A 40 11.23 -4.76 2.78
CA ALA A 40 9.80 -4.52 2.80
C ALA A 40 9.00 -5.79 2.43
N ALA A 41 9.38 -6.46 1.35
CA ALA A 41 8.75 -7.71 0.91
C ALA A 41 8.84 -8.81 1.99
N GLU A 42 10.03 -8.99 2.58
CA GLU A 42 10.26 -9.93 3.68
C GLU A 42 9.37 -9.60 4.89
N SER A 43 9.25 -8.32 5.25
CA SER A 43 8.48 -7.89 6.42
C SER A 43 6.97 -8.12 6.31
N ILE A 44 6.43 -8.19 5.09
CA ILE A 44 5.00 -8.45 4.84
C ILE A 44 4.76 -9.87 4.30
N GLY A 45 5.78 -10.74 4.33
CA GLY A 45 5.65 -12.14 3.94
C GLY A 45 5.43 -12.40 2.45
N ILE A 46 5.91 -11.53 1.55
CA ILE A 46 5.85 -11.76 0.10
C ILE A 46 7.24 -11.88 -0.51
N SER A 47 7.34 -12.57 -1.66
CA SER A 47 8.60 -12.65 -2.39
C SER A 47 9.01 -11.28 -2.95
N TYR A 48 10.32 -11.05 -3.06
CA TYR A 48 10.86 -9.85 -3.71
C TYR A 48 10.30 -9.65 -5.13
N LYS A 49 10.16 -10.74 -5.90
CA LYS A 49 9.53 -10.72 -7.23
C LYS A 49 8.10 -10.20 -7.16
N LYS A 50 7.31 -10.66 -6.19
CA LYS A 50 5.93 -10.22 -6.00
C LYS A 50 5.84 -8.74 -5.64
N ALA A 51 6.75 -8.26 -4.79
CA ALA A 51 6.83 -6.84 -4.45
C ALA A 51 7.12 -5.97 -5.69
N LEU A 52 8.07 -6.39 -6.54
CA LEU A 52 8.35 -5.70 -7.80
C LEU A 52 7.14 -5.73 -8.76
N GLU A 53 6.42 -6.84 -8.84
CA GLU A 53 5.17 -6.93 -9.63
C GLU A 53 4.11 -5.94 -9.12
N TYR A 54 3.94 -5.82 -7.80
CA TYR A 54 3.01 -4.84 -7.22
C TYR A 54 3.39 -3.41 -7.55
N ILE A 55 4.65 -3.04 -7.36
CA ILE A 55 5.15 -1.69 -7.67
C ILE A 55 4.92 -1.38 -9.15
N LYS A 56 5.37 -2.26 -10.06
CA LYS A 56 5.19 -2.08 -11.49
C LYS A 56 3.72 -1.96 -11.89
N ALA A 57 2.85 -2.78 -11.31
CA ALA A 57 1.42 -2.74 -11.60
C ALA A 57 0.79 -1.41 -11.16
N MET A 58 1.15 -0.92 -9.98
CA MET A 58 0.71 0.40 -9.52
C MET A 58 1.21 1.51 -10.44
N GLU A 59 2.51 1.53 -10.76
CA GLU A 59 3.12 2.56 -11.61
C GLU A 59 2.51 2.58 -13.02
N LYS A 60 2.24 1.40 -13.59
CA LYS A 60 1.56 1.28 -14.89
C LYS A 60 0.16 1.90 -14.85
N ARG A 61 -0.60 1.63 -13.79
CA ARG A 61 -2.01 2.05 -13.67
C ARG A 61 -2.17 3.52 -13.31
N THR A 62 -1.26 4.05 -12.49
CA THR A 62 -1.22 5.48 -12.16
C THR A 62 -0.57 6.31 -13.25
N GLY A 63 0.28 5.71 -14.09
CA GLY A 63 1.13 6.43 -15.04
C GLY A 63 2.24 7.24 -14.35
N LYS A 64 2.53 6.93 -13.08
CA LYS A 64 3.48 7.65 -12.23
C LYS A 64 4.46 6.67 -11.65
N LYS A 65 5.74 7.05 -11.57
CA LYS A 65 6.72 6.32 -10.79
C LYS A 65 6.39 6.46 -9.31
N LEU A 66 6.43 5.37 -8.58
CA LEU A 66 6.08 5.33 -7.15
C LEU A 66 7.31 5.06 -6.29
N VAL A 67 8.28 4.28 -6.79
CA VAL A 67 9.49 3.96 -6.06
C VAL A 67 10.73 4.31 -6.87
N GLU A 68 11.66 5.05 -6.27
CA GLU A 68 12.98 5.28 -6.82
C GLU A 68 13.97 4.27 -6.26
N THR A 69 14.84 3.73 -7.12
CA THR A 69 15.91 2.82 -6.73
C THR A 69 17.26 3.44 -7.07
N LYS A 70 18.15 3.58 -6.08
CA LYS A 70 19.54 3.99 -6.34
C LYS A 70 20.35 2.77 -6.79
N ARG A 71 21.02 2.87 -7.94
CA ARG A 71 21.99 1.87 -8.42
C ARG A 71 23.39 2.32 -7.97
N GLY A 72 24.09 1.51 -7.17
CA GLY A 72 25.50 1.79 -6.86
C GLY A 72 26.11 0.96 -5.73
N GLY A 73 27.17 0.20 -6.06
CA GLY A 73 28.29 -0.15 -5.18
C GLY A 73 28.05 -1.17 -4.07
N LYS A 74 29.18 -1.74 -3.58
CA LYS A 74 29.33 -2.91 -2.69
C LYS A 74 28.56 -2.87 -1.35
N GLU A 75 27.89 -1.76 -1.01
CA GLU A 75 27.23 -1.65 0.30
C GLU A 75 25.76 -1.20 0.34
N ARG A 76 25.18 -0.33 -0.51
CA ARG A 76 23.76 0.10 -0.31
C ARG A 76 23.02 0.51 -1.58
N GLY A 77 22.52 -0.47 -2.33
CA GLY A 77 21.34 -0.26 -3.17
C GLY A 77 20.13 0.07 -2.29
N GLY A 78 19.50 1.23 -2.51
CA GLY A 78 18.39 1.73 -1.67
C GLY A 78 17.13 1.97 -2.49
N SER A 79 15.99 2.01 -1.81
CA SER A 79 14.68 2.33 -2.39
C SER A 79 13.99 3.42 -1.57
N SER A 80 13.37 4.40 -2.22
CA SER A 80 12.61 5.47 -1.57
C SER A 80 11.30 5.70 -2.30
N LEU A 81 10.28 6.15 -1.57
CA LEU A 81 9.03 6.58 -2.18
C LEU A 81 9.22 7.91 -2.90
N THR A 82 8.53 8.06 -4.03
CA THR A 82 8.33 9.34 -4.71
C THR A 82 7.21 10.13 -4.02
N GLU A 83 7.10 11.42 -4.35
CA GLU A 83 5.97 12.26 -3.91
C GLU A 83 4.61 11.67 -4.35
N GLU A 84 4.52 11.14 -5.57
CA GLU A 84 3.30 10.52 -6.11
C GLU A 84 2.87 9.29 -5.28
N ALA A 85 3.83 8.53 -4.74
CA ALA A 85 3.52 7.44 -3.82
C ALA A 85 2.97 7.93 -2.49
N LEU A 86 3.51 9.02 -1.95
CA LEU A 86 3.00 9.63 -0.71
C LEU A 86 1.58 10.16 -0.89
N ILE A 87 1.29 10.80 -2.02
CA ILE A 87 -0.05 11.26 -2.39
C ILE A 87 -1.02 10.06 -2.47
N LEU A 88 -0.63 8.97 -3.14
CA LEU A 88 -1.44 7.76 -3.24
C LEU A 88 -1.74 7.14 -1.88
N LEU A 89 -0.72 7.02 -1.01
CA LEU A 89 -0.85 6.49 0.36
C LEU A 89 -1.77 7.36 1.22
N ASN A 90 -1.61 8.67 1.16
CA ASN A 90 -2.45 9.61 1.92
C ASN A 90 -3.90 9.57 1.46
N ARG A 91 -4.14 9.48 0.14
CA ARG A 91 -5.49 9.33 -0.41
C ARG A 91 -6.13 8.03 0.06
N PHE A 92 -5.41 6.92 0.00
CA PHE A 92 -5.94 5.62 0.42
C PHE A 92 -6.20 5.56 1.94
N GLU A 93 -5.32 6.16 2.75
CA GLU A 93 -5.50 6.26 4.19
C GLU A 93 -6.72 7.09 4.58
N LYS A 94 -6.98 8.20 3.88
CA LYS A 94 -8.19 9.00 4.09
C LYS A 94 -9.45 8.17 3.85
N ILE A 95 -9.50 7.43 2.74
CA ILE A 95 -10.63 6.56 2.42
C ILE A 95 -10.84 5.50 3.52
N LYS A 96 -9.77 4.83 3.98
CA LYS A 96 -9.88 3.86 5.08
C LYS A 96 -10.48 4.49 6.33
N LYS A 97 -10.01 5.67 6.73
CA LYS A 97 -10.54 6.38 7.90
C LYS A 97 -12.02 6.75 7.75
N ASP A 98 -12.44 7.15 6.56
CA ASP A 98 -13.85 7.46 6.28
C ASP A 98 -14.73 6.21 6.44
N PHE A 99 -14.28 5.05 5.94
CA PHE A 99 -14.98 3.78 6.14
C PHE A 99 -14.96 3.30 7.60
N ASP A 100 -13.83 3.42 8.30
CA ASP A 100 -13.72 3.08 9.73
C ASP A 100 -14.72 3.90 10.56
N SER A 101 -14.85 5.19 10.25
CA SER A 101 -15.81 6.08 10.90
C SER A 101 -17.26 5.64 10.62
N LEU A 102 -17.57 5.29 9.37
CA LEU A 102 -18.89 4.78 8.99
C LEU A 102 -19.24 3.47 9.73
N VAL A 103 -18.30 2.52 9.79
CA VAL A 103 -18.51 1.25 10.50
C VAL A 103 -18.78 1.49 11.98
N ARG A 104 -17.97 2.32 12.65
CA ARG A 104 -18.18 2.67 14.06
C ARG A 104 -19.55 3.29 14.30
N LYS A 105 -20.02 4.15 13.39
CA LYS A 105 -21.36 4.76 13.46
C LYS A 105 -22.47 3.70 13.34
N LEU A 106 -22.36 2.77 12.41
CA LEU A 106 -23.34 1.70 12.22
C LEU A 106 -23.38 0.74 13.42
N GLU A 107 -22.23 0.40 13.99
CA GLU A 107 -22.13 -0.47 15.18
C GLU A 107 -22.59 0.19 16.49
N SER A 108 -22.61 1.53 16.54
CA SER A 108 -23.10 2.29 17.69
C SER A 108 -24.63 2.51 17.65
N ASN A 109 -25.24 2.36 16.48
CA ASN A 109 -26.68 2.55 16.27
C ASN A 109 -27.50 1.24 16.33
N GLY A 110 -26.86 0.10 16.60
CA GLY A 110 -27.49 -1.22 16.77
C GLY A 110 -27.01 -1.91 18.04
#